data_AF-X1UDB9-F1
#
_entry.id   AF-X1UDB9-F1
#
_cell.length_a   1.000
_cell.length_b   1.000
_cell.length_c   1.000
_cell.angle_alpha   90.00
_cell.angle_beta   90.00
_cell.angle_gamma   90.00
#
_symmetry.space_group_name_H-M   'P 1'
#
loop_
_entity.id
_entity.type
_entity.pdbx_description
1 polymer ?
#
loop_
_entity_poly.entity_id
_entity_poly.type
_entity_poly.pdbx_seq_one_letter_code
_entity_poly.pdbx_strand_id
1 'polypeptide(L)'
;TTGVTGQEIRTAARLYAEAGRAAIVYDTGITQHATGTDGVGALANLALLTGNIGRKGGGVYALQRENNGQGACDMGTLPKFLPGYQSVTDAQARGRFEERWGASLPAEPGLTTLEIMEQVKKGKIKGMYIVGENPVLSFPNSRLITEILTSLDFLVVQDLFLTETAKLANVVLSAASFAEKEGTFTNFEGRVNRVRKAIKPIGESLPDREIILRLADKMGSPMPYSSLQDVMSEIEELVPSYEDYTDSERQDELAYGEKGRTYGRQLLKGFARFSP
;
A
#
# COMPACT_ATOMS: atom_id res chain seq x y z
N THR A 1 -32.34 -5.22 14.52
CA THR A 1 -31.85 -5.71 15.83
C THR A 1 -30.56 -6.46 15.58
N THR A 2 -29.59 -6.44 16.51
CA THR A 2 -28.24 -7.01 16.28
C THR A 2 -28.16 -8.54 16.37
N GLY A 3 -29.23 -9.22 16.79
CA GLY A 3 -29.22 -10.67 17.04
C GLY A 3 -28.48 -11.09 18.32
N VAL A 4 -27.91 -10.15 19.07
CA VAL A 4 -27.18 -10.37 20.33
C VAL A 4 -27.97 -9.79 21.50
N THR A 5 -28.03 -10.48 22.63
CA THR A 5 -28.78 -10.02 23.80
C THR A 5 -28.11 -8.81 24.46
N GLY A 6 -28.91 -7.96 25.12
CA GLY A 6 -28.36 -6.82 25.87
C GLY A 6 -27.41 -7.23 27.01
N GLN A 7 -27.58 -8.43 27.57
CA GLN A 7 -26.71 -8.96 28.62
C GLN A 7 -25.32 -9.32 28.05
N GLU A 8 -25.27 -10.00 26.91
CA GLU A 8 -23.99 -10.36 26.25
C GLU A 8 -23.18 -9.11 25.89
N ILE A 9 -23.83 -8.08 25.35
CA ILE A 9 -23.18 -6.80 25.02
C ILE A 9 -22.54 -6.18 26.27
N ARG A 10 -23.28 -6.11 27.39
CA ARG A 10 -22.75 -5.55 28.66
C ARG A 10 -21.61 -6.39 29.21
N THR A 11 -21.68 -7.71 29.09
CA THR A 11 -20.61 -8.62 29.53
C THR A 11 -19.34 -8.39 28.72
N ALA A 12 -19.43 -8.37 27.39
CA ALA A 12 -18.28 -8.12 26.51
C ALA A 12 -17.64 -6.74 26.77
N ALA A 13 -18.46 -5.70 26.96
CA ALA A 13 -17.98 -4.36 27.25
C ALA A 13 -17.18 -4.30 28.57
N ARG A 14 -17.67 -4.94 29.64
CA ARG A 14 -16.95 -5.00 30.93
C ARG A 14 -15.66 -5.79 30.81
N LEU A 15 -15.68 -6.95 30.14
CA LEU A 15 -14.47 -7.75 29.91
C LEU A 15 -13.38 -6.94 29.22
N TYR A 16 -13.72 -6.20 28.16
CA TYR A 16 -12.76 -5.36 27.46
C TYR A 16 -12.23 -4.21 28.33
N ALA A 17 -13.10 -3.54 29.07
CA ALA A 17 -12.74 -2.40 29.93
C ALA A 17 -11.87 -2.80 31.13
N GLU A 18 -12.10 -3.99 31.71
CA GLU A 18 -11.44 -4.44 32.95
C GLU A 18 -10.18 -5.29 32.71
N ALA A 19 -9.89 -5.70 31.47
CA ALA A 19 -8.78 -6.59 31.12
C ALA A 19 -7.37 -6.07 31.47
N GLY A 20 -7.22 -4.79 31.83
CA GLY A 20 -5.95 -4.14 32.15
C GLY A 20 -5.06 -3.88 30.92
N ARG A 21 -4.99 -4.81 29.96
CA ARG A 21 -4.40 -4.66 28.62
C ARG A 21 -5.25 -5.39 27.60
N ALA A 22 -5.77 -4.66 26.60
CA ALA A 22 -6.55 -5.24 25.53
C ALA A 22 -6.22 -4.58 24.19
N ALA A 23 -6.13 -5.40 23.15
CA ALA A 23 -5.96 -4.97 21.77
C ALA A 23 -7.22 -5.28 20.97
N ILE A 24 -7.58 -4.39 20.05
CA ILE A 24 -8.61 -4.64 19.05
C ILE A 24 -7.90 -5.05 17.77
N VAL A 25 -8.28 -6.21 17.23
CA VAL A 25 -7.78 -6.69 15.94
C VAL A 25 -8.99 -6.88 15.04
N TYR A 26 -8.98 -6.25 13.87
CA TYR A 26 -10.06 -6.36 12.90
C TYR A 26 -9.50 -6.52 11.49
N ASP A 27 -10.35 -7.00 10.58
CA ASP A 27 -10.03 -7.19 9.17
C ASP A 27 -11.09 -6.50 8.29
N THR A 28 -11.21 -6.95 7.04
CA THR A 28 -12.17 -6.40 6.08
C THR A 28 -13.63 -6.60 6.46
N GLY A 29 -13.95 -7.45 7.44
CA GLY A 29 -15.32 -7.70 7.90
C GLY A 29 -16.02 -6.45 8.45
N ILE A 30 -15.27 -5.45 8.92
CA ILE A 30 -15.81 -4.15 9.35
C ILE A 30 -15.76 -3.12 8.22
N THR A 31 -14.68 -3.11 7.44
CA THR A 31 -14.47 -2.07 6.42
C THR A 31 -15.31 -2.27 5.17
N GLN A 32 -15.70 -3.51 4.84
CA GLN A 32 -16.52 -3.82 3.66
C GLN A 32 -18.03 -3.68 3.93
N HIS A 33 -18.41 -2.71 4.75
CA HIS A 33 -19.80 -2.37 5.05
C HIS A 33 -20.04 -0.89 4.70
N ALA A 34 -21.29 -0.53 4.40
CA ALA A 34 -21.65 0.84 4.04
C ALA A 34 -21.28 1.87 5.14
N THR A 35 -21.22 1.42 6.39
CA THR A 35 -20.84 2.21 7.57
C THR A 35 -19.46 1.81 8.11
N GLY A 36 -18.59 1.24 7.27
CA GLY A 36 -17.30 0.70 7.71
C GLY A 36 -16.41 1.75 8.37
N THR A 37 -16.38 2.96 7.84
CA THR A 37 -15.67 4.10 8.43
C THR A 37 -16.14 4.41 9.86
N ASP A 38 -17.45 4.45 10.07
CA ASP A 38 -18.04 4.68 11.40
C ASP A 38 -17.71 3.52 12.36
N GLY A 39 -17.71 2.29 11.84
CA GLY A 39 -17.33 1.08 12.58
C GLY A 39 -15.88 1.14 13.09
N VAL A 40 -14.94 1.49 12.22
CA VAL A 40 -13.53 1.68 12.60
C VAL A 40 -13.38 2.82 13.61
N GLY A 41 -14.07 3.95 13.37
CA GLY A 41 -14.11 5.06 14.33
C GLY A 41 -14.65 4.66 15.70
N ALA A 42 -15.69 3.82 15.75
CA ALA A 42 -16.23 3.29 16.99
C ALA A 42 -15.24 2.39 17.74
N LEU A 43 -14.49 1.54 17.03
CA LEU A 43 -13.43 0.73 17.63
C LEU A 43 -12.29 1.59 18.20
N ALA A 44 -11.85 2.59 17.44
CA ALA A 44 -10.86 3.56 17.90
C ALA A 44 -11.31 4.27 19.18
N ASN A 45 -12.57 4.73 19.22
CA ASN A 45 -13.17 5.37 20.38
C ASN A 45 -13.20 4.45 21.61
N LEU A 46 -13.53 3.16 21.44
CA LEU A 46 -13.51 2.18 22.55
C LEU A 46 -12.09 2.00 23.11
N ALA A 47 -11.10 1.89 22.24
CA ALA A 47 -9.71 1.74 22.67
C ALA A 47 -9.18 3.00 23.38
N LEU A 48 -9.56 4.19 22.91
CA LEU A 48 -9.26 5.46 23.57
C LEU A 48 -9.93 5.56 24.94
N LEU A 49 -11.23 5.26 25.03
CA LEU A 49 -12.02 5.33 26.26
C LEU A 49 -11.48 4.44 27.38
N THR A 50 -10.91 3.28 27.01
CA THR A 50 -10.36 2.29 27.94
C THR A 50 -8.85 2.46 28.19
N GLY A 51 -8.23 3.51 27.64
CA GLY A 51 -6.80 3.76 27.78
C GLY A 51 -5.92 2.68 27.16
N ASN A 52 -6.44 1.96 26.16
CA ASN A 52 -5.75 0.88 25.47
C ASN A 52 -4.79 1.35 24.37
N ILE A 53 -4.53 2.65 24.24
CA ILE A 53 -3.74 3.25 23.17
C ILE A 53 -2.40 3.77 23.70
N GLY A 54 -1.35 3.68 22.88
CA GLY A 54 0.00 4.14 23.25
C GLY A 54 0.72 3.26 24.28
N ARG A 55 0.20 2.06 24.60
CA ARG A 55 0.78 1.14 25.60
C ARG A 55 1.07 -0.26 25.03
N LYS A 56 2.04 -0.95 25.62
CA LYS A 56 2.37 -2.33 25.25
C LYS A 56 1.20 -3.27 25.56
N GLY A 57 0.80 -4.08 24.57
CA GLY A 57 -0.33 -5.02 24.68
C GLY A 57 -1.71 -4.38 24.45
N GLY A 58 -1.76 -3.09 24.11
CA GLY A 58 -2.96 -2.44 23.60
C GLY A 58 -2.81 -2.01 22.13
N GLY A 59 -3.80 -1.32 21.60
CA GLY A 59 -3.80 -0.78 20.24
C GLY A 59 -5.02 -1.24 19.43
N VAL A 60 -5.09 -0.69 18.23
CA VAL A 60 -6.08 -1.05 17.21
C VAL A 60 -5.29 -1.49 15.98
N TYR A 61 -5.49 -2.74 15.56
CA TYR A 61 -4.73 -3.39 14.51
C TYR A 61 -5.66 -3.78 13.37
N ALA A 62 -5.49 -3.10 12.23
CA ALA A 62 -6.12 -3.45 10.98
C ALA A 62 -5.27 -4.52 10.26
N LEU A 63 -5.80 -5.73 10.13
CA LEU A 63 -5.15 -6.79 9.36
C LEU A 63 -5.35 -6.52 7.86
N GLN A 64 -4.25 -6.20 7.20
CA GLN A 64 -4.18 -6.06 5.74
C GLN A 64 -4.14 -7.45 5.09
N ARG A 65 -4.77 -7.59 3.92
CA ARG A 65 -4.79 -8.86 3.18
C ARG A 65 -3.49 -9.07 2.39
N GLU A 66 -2.95 -7.99 1.86
CA GLU A 66 -1.80 -7.97 0.98
C GLU A 66 -0.50 -7.84 1.79
N ASN A 67 0.56 -8.48 1.31
CA ASN A 67 1.89 -8.47 1.93
C ASN A 67 2.53 -7.06 2.00
N ASN A 68 2.14 -6.17 1.10
CA ASN A 68 2.67 -4.82 0.98
C ASN A 68 1.57 -3.75 0.86
N GLY A 69 0.34 -4.03 1.32
CA GLY A 69 -0.75 -3.07 1.26
C GLY A 69 -0.40 -1.76 1.98
N GLN A 70 0.26 -1.87 3.14
CA GLN A 70 0.80 -0.73 3.88
C GLN A 70 1.85 0.02 3.06
N GLY A 71 2.87 -0.68 2.54
CA GLY A 71 3.94 -0.05 1.77
C GLY A 71 3.46 0.60 0.47
N ALA A 72 2.46 0.04 -0.20
CA ALA A 72 1.85 0.67 -1.37
C ALA A 72 1.21 2.02 -1.00
N CYS A 73 0.44 2.06 0.08
CA CYS A 73 -0.14 3.30 0.61
C CYS A 73 0.94 4.31 1.04
N ASP A 74 1.99 3.83 1.72
CA ASP A 74 3.13 4.65 2.13
C ASP A 74 3.84 5.28 0.92
N MET A 75 3.91 4.58 -0.22
CA MET A 75 4.53 5.06 -1.45
C MET A 75 3.58 5.87 -2.36
N GLY A 76 2.42 6.29 -1.84
CA GLY A 76 1.53 7.21 -2.57
C GLY A 76 0.68 6.56 -3.65
N THR A 77 0.39 5.24 -3.58
CA THR A 77 -0.59 4.60 -4.49
C THR A 77 -2.04 4.93 -4.11
N LEU A 78 -2.27 6.14 -3.58
CA LEU A 78 -3.55 6.66 -3.15
C LEU A 78 -3.78 8.00 -3.86
N PRO A 79 -4.95 8.24 -4.47
CA PRO A 79 -5.14 9.35 -5.41
C PRO A 79 -4.93 10.75 -4.82
N LYS A 80 -5.01 10.89 -3.50
CA LYS A 80 -4.89 12.17 -2.79
C LYS A 80 -3.53 12.40 -2.13
N PHE A 81 -2.63 11.42 -2.16
CA PHE A 81 -1.38 11.47 -1.40
C PHE A 81 -0.16 11.20 -2.28
N LEU A 82 0.85 12.05 -2.10
CA LEU A 82 2.24 11.75 -2.42
C LEU A 82 2.81 10.76 -1.37
N PRO A 83 3.97 10.13 -1.63
CA PRO A 83 4.64 9.26 -0.67
C PRO A 83 4.71 9.85 0.74
N GLY A 84 4.46 9.04 1.77
CA GLY A 84 4.42 9.46 3.17
C GLY A 84 3.11 10.06 3.66
N TYR A 85 1.98 9.74 2.99
CA TYR A 85 0.66 10.33 3.29
C TYR A 85 0.62 11.87 3.19
N GLN A 86 1.41 12.42 2.28
CA GLN A 86 1.53 13.86 2.08
C GLN A 86 0.47 14.32 1.07
N SER A 87 -0.47 15.18 1.49
CA SER A 87 -1.58 15.58 0.62
C SER A 87 -1.08 16.31 -0.64
N VAL A 88 -1.62 15.97 -1.82
CA VAL A 88 -1.33 16.72 -3.07
C VAL A 88 -1.81 18.17 -3.01
N THR A 89 -2.80 18.45 -2.15
CA THR A 89 -3.33 19.79 -1.91
C THR A 89 -2.44 20.65 -1.01
N ASP A 90 -1.49 20.05 -0.30
CA ASP A 90 -0.50 20.77 0.50
C ASP A 90 0.60 21.30 -0.43
N ALA A 91 0.60 22.62 -0.65
CA ALA A 91 1.55 23.28 -1.54
C ALA A 91 3.01 23.14 -1.07
N GLN A 92 3.25 23.08 0.25
CA GLN A 92 4.61 22.91 0.77
C GLN A 92 5.11 21.49 0.53
N ALA A 93 4.28 20.50 0.86
CA ALA A 93 4.62 19.11 0.60
C ALA A 93 4.85 18.85 -0.88
N ARG A 94 3.89 19.27 -1.73
CA ARG A 94 3.98 19.15 -3.19
C ARG A 94 5.21 19.84 -3.77
N GLY A 95 5.53 21.06 -3.33
CA GLY A 95 6.69 21.81 -3.81
C GLY A 95 8.03 21.07 -3.62
N ARG A 96 8.20 20.29 -2.54
CA ARG A 96 9.40 19.47 -2.34
C ARG A 96 9.55 18.36 -3.39
N PHE A 97 8.43 17.70 -3.74
CA PHE A 97 8.43 16.69 -4.79
C PHE A 97 8.63 17.32 -6.18
N GLU A 98 8.00 18.47 -6.45
CA GLU A 98 8.17 19.20 -7.70
C GLU A 98 9.63 19.62 -7.94
N GLU A 99 10.30 20.11 -6.88
CA GLU A 99 11.73 20.43 -6.92
C GLU A 99 12.58 19.18 -7.17
N ARG A 100 12.34 18.10 -6.41
CA ARG A 100 13.14 16.88 -6.49
C ARG A 100 12.95 16.11 -7.80
N TRP A 101 11.76 16.14 -8.38
CA TRP A 101 11.43 15.47 -9.64
C TRP A 101 11.59 16.36 -10.87
N GLY A 102 11.78 17.68 -10.68
CA GLY A 102 11.90 18.63 -11.78
C GLY A 102 10.63 18.73 -12.64
N ALA A 103 9.46 18.51 -12.04
CA ALA A 103 8.17 18.44 -12.75
C ALA A 103 7.07 19.11 -11.92
N SER A 104 6.11 19.76 -12.60
CA SER A 104 4.91 20.29 -11.93
C SER A 104 3.92 19.16 -11.65
N LEU A 105 3.36 19.15 -10.44
CA LEU A 105 2.44 18.12 -9.98
C LEU A 105 1.00 18.66 -9.85
N PRO A 106 -0.02 17.84 -10.13
CA PRO A 106 -1.41 18.23 -9.93
C PRO A 106 -1.68 18.63 -8.47
N ALA A 107 -2.46 19.70 -8.28
CA ALA A 107 -2.89 20.17 -6.96
C ALA A 107 -4.15 19.46 -6.44
N GLU A 108 -4.88 18.80 -7.34
CA GLU A 108 -6.16 18.17 -7.06
C GLU A 108 -5.99 16.65 -6.91
N PRO A 109 -6.72 16.00 -6.01
CA PRO A 109 -6.76 14.55 -5.90
C PRO A 109 -7.14 13.87 -7.23
N GLY A 110 -6.48 12.75 -7.51
CA GLY A 110 -6.89 11.84 -8.57
C GLY A 110 -8.23 11.15 -8.27
N LEU A 111 -8.64 10.31 -9.21
CA LEU A 111 -9.87 9.52 -9.07
C LEU A 111 -9.61 8.22 -8.30
N THR A 112 -10.56 7.83 -7.46
CA THR A 112 -10.61 6.48 -6.87
C THR A 112 -10.95 5.44 -7.93
N THR A 113 -10.68 4.16 -7.66
CA THR A 113 -10.97 3.08 -8.62
C THR A 113 -12.43 3.06 -9.05
N LEU A 114 -13.38 3.29 -8.14
CA LEU A 114 -14.81 3.33 -8.50
C LEU A 114 -15.15 4.54 -9.38
N GLU A 115 -14.55 5.70 -9.12
CA GLU A 115 -14.73 6.89 -9.95
C GLU A 115 -14.09 6.70 -11.33
N ILE A 116 -12.91 6.06 -11.41
CA ILE A 116 -12.28 5.68 -12.68
C ILE A 116 -13.26 4.84 -13.51
N MET A 117 -13.80 3.77 -12.92
CA MET A 117 -14.75 2.86 -13.59
C MET A 117 -15.98 3.63 -14.11
N GLU A 118 -16.48 4.58 -13.32
CA GLU A 118 -17.59 5.47 -13.72
C GLU A 118 -17.20 6.43 -14.86
N GLN A 119 -15.98 6.98 -14.86
CA GLN A 119 -15.51 7.84 -15.95
C GLN A 119 -15.25 7.06 -17.25
N VAL A 120 -14.84 5.79 -17.16
CA VAL A 120 -14.71 4.90 -18.33
C VAL A 120 -16.09 4.68 -18.97
N LYS A 121 -17.13 4.38 -18.18
CA LYS A 121 -18.50 4.28 -18.70
C LYS A 121 -19.00 5.54 -19.37
N LYS A 122 -18.61 6.71 -18.86
CA LYS A 122 -18.92 8.02 -19.45
C LYS A 122 -18.07 8.34 -20.68
N GLY A 123 -17.17 7.44 -21.08
CA GLY A 123 -16.27 7.62 -22.20
C GLY A 123 -15.20 8.70 -21.99
N LYS A 124 -14.98 9.14 -20.74
CA LYS A 124 -14.00 10.19 -20.39
C LYS A 124 -12.60 9.64 -20.18
N ILE A 125 -12.49 8.41 -19.68
CA ILE A 125 -11.23 7.66 -19.63
C ILE A 125 -11.23 6.66 -20.77
N LYS A 126 -10.19 6.73 -21.60
CA LYS A 126 -10.01 5.88 -22.79
C LYS A 126 -8.92 4.84 -22.63
N GLY A 127 -7.92 5.15 -21.81
CA GLY A 127 -6.78 4.31 -21.54
C GLY A 127 -6.69 3.93 -20.07
N MET A 128 -6.27 2.71 -19.77
CA MET A 128 -5.96 2.29 -18.40
C MET A 128 -4.72 1.41 -18.37
N TYR A 129 -3.89 1.61 -17.35
CA TYR A 129 -2.73 0.77 -17.05
C TYR A 129 -2.91 0.16 -15.66
N ILE A 130 -3.11 -1.15 -15.62
CA ILE A 130 -3.33 -1.93 -14.40
C ILE A 130 -2.04 -2.67 -14.07
N VAL A 131 -1.56 -2.56 -12.84
CA VAL A 131 -0.30 -3.19 -12.38
C VAL A 131 -0.61 -4.12 -11.21
N GLY A 132 -0.35 -5.42 -11.38
CA GLY A 132 -0.43 -6.42 -10.32
C GLY A 132 -1.82 -6.67 -9.74
N GLU A 133 -2.88 -6.34 -10.49
CA GLU A 133 -4.26 -6.37 -10.01
C GLU A 133 -5.20 -7.12 -10.96
N ASN A 134 -6.21 -7.78 -10.40
CA ASN A 134 -7.20 -8.56 -11.14
C ASN A 134 -8.64 -8.14 -10.80
N PRO A 135 -9.06 -6.91 -11.15
CA PRO A 135 -10.38 -6.38 -10.82
C PRO A 135 -11.56 -7.21 -11.33
N VAL A 136 -11.41 -7.94 -12.45
CA VAL A 136 -12.47 -8.84 -12.93
C VAL A 136 -12.82 -9.91 -11.90
N LEU A 137 -11.83 -10.42 -11.16
CA LEU A 137 -12.02 -11.44 -10.14
C LEU A 137 -12.29 -10.83 -8.75
N SER A 138 -11.61 -9.73 -8.40
CA SER A 138 -11.63 -9.19 -7.04
C SER A 138 -12.82 -8.28 -6.73
N PHE A 139 -13.48 -7.70 -7.74
CA PHE A 139 -14.61 -6.80 -7.53
C PHE A 139 -15.95 -7.56 -7.43
N PRO A 140 -16.95 -7.04 -6.67
CA PRO A 140 -18.20 -7.75 -6.43
C PRO A 140 -19.04 -8.08 -7.68
N ASN A 141 -18.91 -7.28 -8.76
CA ASN A 141 -19.66 -7.47 -10.00
C ASN A 141 -18.71 -7.65 -11.18
N SER A 142 -18.19 -8.87 -11.32
CA SER A 142 -17.23 -9.24 -12.37
C SER A 142 -17.74 -8.94 -13.77
N ARG A 143 -19.01 -9.22 -14.06
CA ARG A 143 -19.62 -8.93 -15.36
C ARG A 143 -19.56 -7.44 -15.69
N LEU A 144 -19.95 -6.59 -14.75
CA LEU A 144 -19.89 -5.15 -14.93
C LEU A 144 -18.46 -4.67 -15.14
N ILE A 145 -17.49 -5.18 -14.38
CA ILE A 145 -16.07 -4.82 -14.55
C ILE A 145 -15.57 -5.27 -15.93
N THR A 146 -15.88 -6.48 -16.37
CA THR A 146 -15.52 -6.96 -17.71
C THR A 146 -16.10 -6.05 -18.81
N GLU A 147 -17.37 -5.64 -18.70
CA GLU A 147 -18.01 -4.72 -19.63
C GLU A 147 -17.29 -3.36 -19.66
N ILE A 148 -16.92 -2.82 -18.50
CA ILE A 148 -16.18 -1.55 -18.39
C ILE A 148 -14.80 -1.66 -19.03
N LEU A 149 -14.03 -2.69 -18.67
CA LEU A 149 -12.65 -2.84 -19.14
C LEU A 149 -12.59 -3.11 -20.64
N THR A 150 -13.53 -3.89 -21.18
CA THR A 150 -13.64 -4.13 -22.64
C THR A 150 -14.05 -2.88 -23.42
N SER A 151 -14.66 -1.88 -22.76
CA SER A 151 -15.07 -0.62 -23.40
C SER A 151 -13.94 0.42 -23.53
N LEU A 152 -12.77 0.16 -22.94
CA LEU A 152 -11.59 1.01 -23.09
C LEU A 152 -11.06 0.94 -24.52
N ASP A 153 -10.56 2.07 -25.01
CA ASP A 153 -9.87 2.12 -26.30
C ASP A 153 -8.48 1.44 -26.19
N PHE A 154 -7.87 1.51 -25.00
CA PHE A 154 -6.57 0.91 -24.73
C PHE A 154 -6.40 0.45 -23.27
N LEU A 155 -6.13 -0.84 -23.06
CA LEU A 155 -5.88 -1.44 -21.77
C LEU A 155 -4.50 -2.11 -21.76
N VAL A 156 -3.66 -1.69 -20.82
CA VAL A 156 -2.38 -2.32 -20.51
C VAL A 156 -2.49 -3.02 -19.16
N VAL A 157 -2.05 -4.28 -19.10
CA VAL A 157 -1.98 -5.03 -17.85
C VAL A 157 -0.56 -5.53 -17.62
N GLN A 158 0.04 -5.14 -16.50
CA GLN A 158 1.31 -5.68 -16.04
C GLN A 158 1.06 -6.72 -14.95
N ASP A 159 1.37 -7.97 -15.24
CA ASP A 159 1.03 -9.10 -14.36
C ASP A 159 2.05 -10.22 -14.53
N LEU A 160 2.16 -11.05 -13.49
CA LEU A 160 2.95 -12.29 -13.51
C LEU A 160 2.21 -13.39 -14.29
N PHE A 161 0.88 -13.38 -14.24
CA PHE A 161 0.05 -14.39 -14.90
C PHE A 161 -0.92 -13.78 -15.89
N LEU A 162 -1.37 -14.59 -16.86
CA LEU A 162 -2.45 -14.21 -17.76
C LEU A 162 -3.82 -14.34 -17.03
N THR A 163 -4.08 -13.39 -16.12
CA THR A 163 -5.30 -13.28 -15.32
C THR A 163 -6.54 -12.97 -16.15
N GLU A 164 -7.73 -13.06 -15.54
CA GLU A 164 -9.01 -12.69 -16.16
C GLU A 164 -8.98 -11.24 -16.67
N THR A 165 -8.36 -10.34 -15.92
CA THR A 165 -8.15 -8.95 -16.34
C THR A 165 -7.13 -8.85 -17.47
N ALA A 166 -5.99 -9.55 -17.38
CA ALA A 166 -4.96 -9.53 -18.43
C ALA A 166 -5.46 -10.06 -19.78
N LYS A 167 -6.40 -11.01 -19.78
CA LYS A 167 -7.03 -11.55 -21.01
C LYS A 167 -7.85 -10.50 -21.77
N LEU A 168 -8.27 -9.42 -21.12
CA LEU A 168 -9.01 -8.32 -21.75
C LEU A 168 -8.06 -7.24 -22.32
N ALA A 169 -6.78 -7.28 -21.99
CA ALA A 169 -5.83 -6.23 -22.31
C ALA A 169 -5.44 -6.21 -23.80
N ASN A 170 -5.18 -5.01 -24.32
CA ASN A 170 -4.53 -4.85 -25.61
C ASN A 170 -3.04 -5.21 -25.54
N VAL A 171 -2.41 -4.92 -24.41
CA VAL A 171 -1.00 -5.23 -24.14
C VAL A 171 -0.86 -5.84 -22.75
N VAL A 172 -0.14 -6.96 -22.68
CA VAL A 172 0.28 -7.57 -21.42
C VAL A 172 1.78 -7.40 -21.26
N LEU A 173 2.21 -6.80 -20.14
CA LEU A 173 3.61 -6.64 -19.77
C LEU A 173 3.96 -7.68 -18.70
N SER A 174 4.83 -8.63 -19.04
CA SER A 174 5.18 -9.73 -18.12
C SER A 174 6.03 -9.25 -16.94
N ALA A 175 5.45 -9.25 -15.75
CA ALA A 175 6.12 -8.88 -14.52
C ALA A 175 6.84 -10.08 -13.89
N ALA A 176 7.99 -9.82 -13.27
CA ALA A 176 8.74 -10.82 -12.51
C ALA A 176 8.11 -11.08 -11.13
N SER A 177 8.15 -12.33 -10.67
CA SER A 177 7.70 -12.73 -9.34
C SER A 177 8.61 -12.19 -8.23
N PHE A 178 8.17 -12.31 -6.97
CA PHE A 178 8.97 -11.90 -5.81
C PHE A 178 10.32 -12.63 -5.72
N ALA A 179 10.44 -13.84 -6.25
CA ALA A 179 11.67 -14.62 -6.22
C ALA A 179 12.69 -14.16 -7.27
N GLU A 180 12.25 -13.39 -8.26
CA GLU A 180 13.05 -12.96 -9.43
C GLU A 180 13.54 -11.51 -9.33
N LYS A 181 13.03 -10.77 -8.33
CA LYS A 181 13.32 -9.36 -8.10
C LYS A 181 13.76 -9.10 -6.66
N GLU A 182 14.27 -7.90 -6.45
CA GLU A 182 14.65 -7.36 -5.15
C GLU A 182 13.81 -6.13 -4.83
N GLY A 183 13.70 -5.81 -3.55
CA GLY A 183 12.87 -4.71 -3.08
C GLY A 183 12.60 -4.79 -1.59
N THR A 184 11.52 -4.17 -1.16
CA THR A 184 11.05 -4.21 0.22
C THR A 184 9.53 -4.40 0.27
N PHE A 185 9.05 -4.99 1.38
CA PHE A 185 7.65 -5.02 1.76
C PHE A 185 7.46 -4.43 3.14
N THR A 186 6.52 -3.50 3.27
CA THR A 186 6.09 -2.96 4.56
C THR A 186 4.85 -3.73 4.99
N ASN A 187 4.97 -4.49 6.08
CA ASN A 187 3.89 -5.32 6.59
C ASN A 187 2.90 -4.49 7.45
N PHE A 188 1.83 -5.12 7.94
CA PHE A 188 0.76 -4.46 8.71
C PHE A 188 1.22 -3.86 10.05
N GLU A 189 2.37 -4.27 10.60
CA GLU A 189 2.94 -3.67 11.82
C GLU A 189 3.90 -2.50 11.51
N GLY A 190 4.03 -2.10 10.23
CA GLY A 190 4.93 -1.04 9.79
C GLY A 190 6.40 -1.47 9.73
N ARG A 191 6.68 -2.78 9.68
CA ARG A 191 8.05 -3.29 9.51
C ARG A 191 8.37 -3.41 8.03
N VAL A 192 9.48 -2.79 7.62
CA VAL A 192 10.04 -2.91 6.27
C VAL A 192 10.94 -4.15 6.20
N ASN A 193 10.55 -5.11 5.36
CA ASN A 193 11.24 -6.38 5.16
C ASN A 193 11.89 -6.40 3.78
N ARG A 194 13.15 -6.81 3.68
CA ARG A 194 13.87 -6.91 2.41
C ARG A 194 13.45 -8.17 1.63
N VAL A 195 13.21 -7.99 0.34
CA VAL A 195 13.02 -9.07 -0.63
C VAL A 195 14.33 -9.21 -1.41
N ARG A 196 14.89 -10.42 -1.45
CA ARG A 196 16.11 -10.73 -2.18
C ARG A 196 15.78 -11.60 -3.38
N LYS A 197 16.45 -11.29 -4.48
CA LYS A 197 16.39 -12.09 -5.70
C LYS A 197 16.99 -13.48 -5.43
N ALA A 198 16.19 -14.51 -5.60
CA ALA A 198 16.60 -15.90 -5.46
C ALA A 198 16.98 -16.54 -6.81
N ILE A 199 16.28 -16.14 -7.88
CA ILE A 199 16.50 -16.64 -9.24
C ILE A 199 16.53 -15.49 -10.25
N LYS A 200 16.99 -15.75 -11.47
CA LYS A 200 16.89 -14.76 -12.57
C LYS A 200 15.44 -14.72 -13.11
N PRO A 201 14.96 -13.56 -13.60
CA PRO A 201 13.68 -13.49 -14.30
C PRO A 201 13.58 -14.54 -15.41
N ILE A 202 12.44 -15.21 -15.47
CA ILE A 202 12.13 -16.28 -16.41
C ILE A 202 11.51 -15.70 -17.68
N GLY A 203 11.94 -16.21 -18.83
CA GLY A 203 11.44 -15.78 -20.14
C GLY A 203 11.74 -14.31 -20.40
N GLU A 204 10.71 -13.56 -20.80
CA GLU A 204 10.79 -12.12 -21.06
C GLU A 204 10.29 -11.28 -19.88
N SER A 205 10.08 -11.90 -18.70
CA SER A 205 9.63 -11.18 -17.51
C SER A 205 10.70 -10.20 -17.02
N LEU A 206 10.24 -9.05 -16.53
CA LEU A 206 11.10 -8.01 -15.98
C LEU A 206 10.61 -7.61 -14.59
N PRO A 207 11.51 -7.24 -13.66
CA PRO A 207 11.11 -6.56 -12.43
C PRO A 207 10.25 -5.33 -12.74
N ASP A 208 9.20 -5.07 -11.96
CA ASP A 208 8.24 -4.00 -12.23
C ASP A 208 8.91 -2.64 -12.43
N ARG A 209 9.93 -2.33 -11.61
CA ARG A 209 10.74 -1.11 -11.73
C ARG A 209 11.35 -0.96 -13.12
N GLU A 210 11.91 -2.04 -13.68
CA GLU A 210 12.54 -2.01 -14.99
C GLU A 210 11.52 -1.71 -16.10
N ILE A 211 10.31 -2.27 -16.00
CA ILE A 211 9.22 -1.99 -16.94
C ILE A 211 8.84 -0.51 -16.90
N ILE A 212 8.69 0.05 -15.70
CA ILE A 212 8.35 1.46 -15.50
C ILE A 212 9.46 2.38 -16.02
N LEU A 213 10.73 2.07 -15.75
CA LEU A 213 11.88 2.83 -16.25
C LEU A 213 11.94 2.85 -17.77
N ARG A 214 11.75 1.69 -18.41
CA ARG A 214 11.71 1.59 -19.88
C ARG A 214 10.54 2.34 -20.48
N LEU A 215 9.37 2.28 -19.84
CA LEU A 215 8.20 3.04 -20.29
C LEU A 215 8.47 4.54 -20.22
N ALA A 216 9.04 5.02 -19.11
CA ALA A 216 9.38 6.43 -18.93
C ALA A 216 10.42 6.92 -19.96
N ASP A 217 11.46 6.13 -20.24
CA ASP A 217 12.42 6.40 -21.32
C ASP A 217 11.72 6.53 -22.70
N LYS A 218 10.84 5.58 -23.04
CA LYS A 218 10.06 5.62 -24.29
C LYS A 218 9.08 6.79 -24.37
N MET A 219 8.63 7.31 -23.23
CA MET A 219 7.78 8.49 -23.15
C MET A 219 8.57 9.81 -23.15
N GLY A 220 9.90 9.76 -23.26
CA GLY A 220 10.76 10.95 -23.27
C GLY A 220 10.97 11.57 -21.89
N SER A 221 10.71 10.81 -20.82
CA SER A 221 10.91 11.22 -19.43
C SER A 221 11.82 10.22 -18.69
N PRO A 222 13.09 10.09 -19.10
CA PRO A 222 14.01 9.14 -18.49
C PRO A 222 14.20 9.45 -17.00
N MET A 223 14.06 8.44 -16.15
CA MET A 223 14.23 8.57 -14.71
C MET A 223 15.66 8.17 -14.29
N PRO A 224 16.29 8.89 -13.34
CA PRO A 224 17.72 8.74 -13.03
C PRO A 224 18.02 7.57 -12.07
N TYR A 225 17.29 6.45 -12.17
CA TYR A 225 17.47 5.31 -11.25
C TYR A 225 18.13 4.13 -11.96
N SER A 226 19.31 3.75 -11.46
CA SER A 226 20.07 2.59 -11.92
C SER A 226 19.88 1.38 -11.00
N SER A 227 19.69 1.63 -9.69
CA SER A 227 19.64 0.60 -8.65
C SER A 227 18.40 0.74 -7.76
N LEU A 228 18.12 -0.29 -6.96
CA LEU A 228 17.13 -0.20 -5.88
C LEU A 228 17.54 0.84 -4.83
N GLN A 229 18.84 0.97 -4.55
CA GLN A 229 19.36 1.91 -3.57
C GLN A 229 19.08 3.36 -3.97
N ASP A 230 19.11 3.68 -5.27
CA ASP A 230 18.79 5.03 -5.75
C ASP A 230 17.35 5.42 -5.39
N VAL A 231 16.41 4.47 -5.57
CA VAL A 231 15.00 4.64 -5.21
C VAL A 231 14.82 4.75 -3.69
N MET A 232 15.46 3.87 -2.93
CA MET A 232 15.36 3.89 -1.46
C MET A 232 15.95 5.17 -0.86
N SER A 233 17.04 5.69 -1.42
CA SER A 233 17.67 6.93 -0.96
C SER A 233 16.76 8.14 -1.21
N GLU A 234 16.03 8.17 -2.33
CA GLU A 234 15.02 9.20 -2.57
C GLU A 234 13.81 9.06 -1.64
N ILE A 235 13.38 7.84 -1.33
CA ILE A 235 12.31 7.61 -0.36
C ILE A 235 12.74 8.12 1.03
N GLU A 236 13.96 7.81 1.48
CA GLU A 236 14.51 8.32 2.74
C GLU A 236 14.58 9.85 2.79
N GLU A 237 14.89 10.49 1.65
CA GLU A 237 14.92 11.95 1.50
C GLU A 237 13.52 12.58 1.63
N LEU A 238 12.51 12.02 0.95
CA LEU A 238 11.19 12.64 0.79
C LEU A 238 10.14 12.16 1.80
N VAL A 239 10.35 11.00 2.43
CA VAL A 239 9.39 10.33 3.29
C VAL A 239 9.96 10.21 4.71
N PRO A 240 9.65 11.15 5.62
CA PRO A 240 10.25 11.18 6.97
C PRO A 240 10.07 9.91 7.79
N SER A 241 8.99 9.15 7.58
CA SER A 241 8.76 7.88 8.30
C SER A 241 9.74 6.78 7.90
N TYR A 242 10.35 6.87 6.71
CA TYR A 242 11.37 5.96 6.18
C TYR A 242 12.80 6.44 6.46
N GLU A 243 12.99 7.62 7.07
CA GLU A 243 14.31 8.14 7.44
C GLU A 243 15.09 7.14 8.29
N ASP A 244 16.38 6.96 8.00
CA ASP A 244 17.30 5.99 8.62
C ASP A 244 16.93 4.51 8.39
N TYR A 245 16.09 4.21 7.39
CA TYR A 245 15.96 2.83 6.91
C TYR A 245 17.37 2.30 6.59
N THR A 246 17.84 1.35 7.41
CA THR A 246 19.17 0.78 7.23
C THR A 246 19.01 -0.58 6.57
N ASP A 247 19.43 -0.72 5.31
CA ASP A 247 19.58 -2.05 4.73
C ASP A 247 20.58 -2.85 5.59
N SER A 248 20.18 -4.07 5.93
CA SER A 248 20.91 -5.03 6.76
C SER A 248 22.37 -5.27 6.35
N GLU A 249 22.80 -4.93 5.13
CA GLU A 249 24.21 -4.99 4.73
C GLU A 249 25.13 -4.09 5.58
N ARG A 250 24.64 -2.94 6.08
CA ARG A 250 25.40 -2.15 7.07
C ARG A 250 25.52 -2.83 8.43
N GLN A 251 24.65 -3.80 8.75
CA GLN A 251 24.66 -4.51 10.03
C GLN A 251 25.35 -5.86 9.97
N ASP A 252 25.34 -6.55 8.82
CA ASP A 252 25.97 -7.87 8.67
C ASP A 252 27.51 -7.78 8.80
N GLU A 253 28.13 -6.65 8.44
CA GLU A 253 29.56 -6.39 8.74
C GLU A 253 29.83 -6.03 10.22
N LEU A 254 28.83 -5.54 10.95
CA LEU A 254 28.96 -5.08 12.35
C LEU A 254 28.44 -6.09 13.39
N ALA A 255 27.87 -7.23 12.97
CA ALA A 255 27.16 -8.17 13.84
C ALA A 255 27.83 -9.55 14.03
N TYR A 256 29.14 -9.66 13.81
CA TYR A 256 29.97 -10.77 14.34
C TYR A 256 30.47 -10.50 15.77
N GLY A 257 29.66 -9.82 16.58
CA GLY A 257 29.95 -9.55 17.99
C GLY A 257 28.68 -9.72 18.82
N GLU A 258 28.70 -10.68 19.73
CA GLU A 258 27.65 -10.93 20.71
C GLU A 258 27.20 -9.63 21.41
N LYS A 259 26.00 -9.16 21.10
CA LYS A 259 25.10 -8.41 22.00
C LYS A 259 23.76 -8.13 21.32
N GLY A 260 22.68 -8.62 21.94
CA GLY A 260 21.27 -8.22 21.78
C GLY A 260 20.82 -7.66 20.42
N ARG A 261 20.08 -8.46 19.65
CA ARG A 261 19.40 -8.01 18.42
C ARG A 261 18.52 -6.78 18.70
N THR A 262 18.97 -5.59 18.34
CA THR A 262 18.13 -4.39 18.33
C THR A 262 17.24 -4.39 17.08
N TYR A 263 16.09 -5.04 17.17
CA TYR A 263 15.03 -5.09 16.16
C TYR A 263 14.34 -3.72 15.89
N GLY A 264 14.87 -2.61 16.44
CA GLY A 264 14.19 -1.31 16.47
C GLY A 264 14.36 -0.44 15.23
N ARG A 265 15.36 -0.70 14.37
CA ARG A 265 15.67 0.19 13.22
C ARG A 265 14.90 -0.10 11.92
N GLN A 266 14.07 -1.15 11.90
CA GLN A 266 13.27 -1.54 10.71
C GLN A 266 11.81 -1.12 10.78
N LEU A 267 11.40 -0.50 11.88
CA LEU A 267 10.06 0.05 12.05
C LEU A 267 10.05 1.50 11.59
N LEU A 268 9.01 1.88 10.86
CA LEU A 268 8.83 3.27 10.43
C LEU A 268 8.73 4.22 11.63
N LYS A 269 9.46 5.34 11.57
CA LYS A 269 9.38 6.40 12.58
C LYS A 269 8.01 7.10 12.48
N GLY A 270 7.46 7.50 13.62
CA GLY A 270 6.18 8.22 13.66
C GLY A 270 4.96 7.36 13.29
N PHE A 271 5.15 6.08 12.95
CA PHE A 271 4.05 5.14 12.83
C PHE A 271 3.46 4.93 14.23
N ALA A 272 2.34 5.62 14.50
CA ALA A 272 1.50 5.26 15.62
C ALA A 272 1.16 3.77 15.44
N ARG A 273 1.13 2.98 16.52
CA ARG A 273 0.63 1.60 16.52
C ARG A 273 -0.91 1.56 16.35
N PHE A 274 -1.37 2.41 15.45
CA PHE A 274 -2.68 2.95 15.24
C PHE A 274 -2.68 3.30 13.75
N SER A 275 -3.07 2.33 12.92
CA SER A 275 -3.47 2.63 11.56
C SER A 275 -4.94 3.06 11.65
N PRO A 276 -5.32 4.27 11.19
CA PRO A 276 -6.69 4.79 11.29
C PRO A 276 -7.73 3.93 10.57
#